data_AF-A0A7Y4WIU3-F1
#
_entry.id   AF-A0A7Y4WIU3-F1
#
_cell.length_a   1.000
_cell.length_b   1.000
_cell.length_c   1.000
_cell.angle_alpha   90.00
_cell.angle_beta   90.00
_cell.angle_gamma   90.00
#
_symmetry.space_group_name_H-M   'P 1'
#
loop_
_entity.id
_entity.type
_entity.pdbx_description
1 polymer ?
#
loop_
_entity_poly.entity_id
_entity_poly.type
_entity_poly.pdbx_seq_one_letter_code
_entity_poly.pdbx_strand_id
1 'polypeptide(L)'
;MNGFVVALAVYDDGSGPALYAGGYFGTAGGVPANGIAKWDGSSWTALGSGMNGFVSALRGYDDGNGPALYAGGGFTSAIDSGDSFLAKSGRLDSTPVLTCPSSIGRIDQASNGPGEVVTFTVSAVDACDPAPVIVCVPPSGSFFPPGTTLVTCTATDAAGNQSICSFPITVQPKLRQR
;
A
#
# COMPACT_ATOMS: atom_id res chain seq x y z
N MET A 1 -13.12 -27.00 -15.75
CA MET A 1 -13.51 -27.13 -14.32
C MET A 1 -14.53 -28.25 -14.21
N ASN A 2 -14.67 -28.89 -13.04
CA ASN A 2 -15.57 -30.04 -12.86
C ASN A 2 -16.96 -29.67 -12.27
N GLY A 3 -17.28 -28.38 -12.18
CA GLY A 3 -18.54 -27.88 -11.65
C GLY A 3 -18.93 -26.55 -12.32
N PHE A 4 -19.82 -25.80 -11.68
CA PHE A 4 -20.35 -24.55 -12.25
C PHE A 4 -19.44 -23.37 -11.94
N VAL A 5 -19.20 -22.54 -12.95
CA VAL A 5 -18.60 -21.22 -12.80
C VAL A 5 -19.73 -20.19 -12.76
N VAL A 6 -19.74 -19.37 -11.72
CA VAL A 6 -20.82 -18.39 -11.47
C VAL A 6 -20.28 -16.97 -11.52
N ALA A 7 -18.99 -16.77 -11.26
CA ALA A 7 -18.32 -15.48 -11.31
C ALA A 7 -17.00 -15.57 -12.08
N LEU A 8 -16.72 -14.52 -12.85
CA LEU A 8 -15.43 -14.30 -13.50
C LEU A 8 -15.00 -12.86 -13.23
N ALA A 9 -13.72 -12.66 -12.91
CA ALA A 9 -13.13 -11.34 -12.78
C ALA A 9 -11.70 -11.34 -13.33
N VAL A 10 -11.30 -10.26 -13.98
CA VAL A 10 -9.89 -10.01 -14.25
C VAL A 10 -9.35 -9.21 -13.08
N TYR A 11 -8.20 -9.63 -12.55
CA TYR A 11 -7.54 -8.96 -11.45
C TYR A 11 -6.02 -9.12 -11.61
N ASP A 12 -5.26 -8.12 -11.18
CA ASP A 12 -3.81 -8.15 -11.15
C ASP A 12 -3.37 -8.21 -9.68
N ASP A 13 -2.77 -9.33 -9.29
CA ASP A 13 -2.24 -9.55 -7.94
C ASP A 13 -0.77 -9.14 -7.79
N GLY A 14 -0.24 -8.41 -8.76
CA GLY A 14 1.17 -8.01 -8.85
C GLY A 14 2.02 -8.94 -9.72
N SER A 15 1.46 -10.06 -10.20
CA SER A 15 2.12 -10.94 -11.19
C SER A 15 1.67 -10.69 -12.64
N GLY A 16 0.82 -9.68 -12.85
CA GLY A 16 0.18 -9.38 -14.12
C GLY A 16 -1.31 -9.76 -14.12
N PRO A 17 -2.09 -9.23 -15.08
CA PRO A 17 -3.52 -9.46 -15.15
C PRO A 17 -3.85 -10.93 -15.43
N ALA A 18 -4.66 -11.51 -14.56
CA ALA A 18 -5.11 -12.90 -14.65
C ALA A 18 -6.63 -13.01 -14.56
N LEU A 19 -7.18 -14.10 -15.11
CA LEU A 19 -8.61 -14.40 -15.00
C LEU A 19 -8.86 -15.25 -13.76
N TYR A 20 -9.74 -14.78 -12.89
CA TYR A 20 -10.20 -15.49 -11.71
C TYR A 20 -11.60 -16.03 -11.94
N ALA A 21 -11.80 -17.29 -11.57
CA ALA A 21 -13.07 -17.97 -11.66
C ALA A 21 -13.56 -18.36 -10.28
N GLY A 22 -14.81 -18.01 -9.99
CA GLY A 22 -15.53 -18.33 -8.77
C GLY A 22 -16.76 -19.16 -9.09
N GLY A 23 -17.07 -20.15 -8.27
CA GLY A 23 -18.25 -20.98 -8.47
C GLY A 23 -18.39 -22.12 -7.48
N TYR A 24 -19.05 -23.18 -7.92
CA TYR A 24 -19.18 -24.44 -7.21
C TYR A 24 -18.47 -25.53 -8.01
N PHE A 25 -17.16 -25.68 -7.78
CA PHE A 25 -16.31 -26.68 -8.39
C PHE A 25 -15.21 -27.11 -7.41
N GLY A 26 -14.69 -28.33 -7.58
CA GLY A 26 -13.58 -28.86 -6.80
C GLY A 26 -12.25 -28.86 -7.54
N THR A 27 -12.26 -28.80 -8.89
CA THR A 27 -11.05 -28.76 -9.71
C THR A 27 -11.17 -27.80 -10.90
N ALA A 28 -10.05 -27.19 -11.26
CA ALA A 28 -9.85 -26.37 -12.44
C ALA A 28 -8.63 -26.88 -13.21
N GLY A 29 -8.81 -27.27 -14.49
CA GLY A 29 -7.71 -27.81 -15.30
C GLY A 29 -7.04 -29.08 -14.74
N GLY A 30 -7.74 -29.86 -13.90
CA GLY A 30 -7.18 -31.02 -13.20
C GLY A 30 -6.50 -30.68 -11.87
N VAL A 31 -6.32 -29.40 -11.55
CA VAL A 31 -5.79 -28.94 -10.27
C VAL A 31 -6.92 -28.82 -9.24
N PRO A 32 -6.78 -29.36 -8.02
CA PRO A 32 -7.72 -29.11 -6.92
C PRO A 32 -7.82 -27.63 -6.61
N ALA A 33 -9.02 -27.05 -6.76
CA ALA A 33 -9.29 -25.63 -6.60
C ALA A 33 -10.74 -25.48 -6.10
N ASN A 34 -10.90 -25.32 -4.80
CA ASN A 34 -12.20 -25.38 -4.13
C ASN A 34 -12.98 -24.06 -4.33
N GLY A 35 -13.79 -24.00 -5.38
CA GLY A 35 -14.70 -22.89 -5.66
C GLY A 35 -14.04 -21.61 -6.18
N ILE A 36 -12.70 -21.53 -6.19
CA ILE A 36 -11.95 -20.39 -6.71
C ILE A 36 -10.63 -20.84 -7.38
N ALA A 37 -10.33 -20.29 -8.56
CA ALA A 37 -9.11 -20.61 -9.34
C ALA A 37 -8.63 -19.40 -10.15
N LYS A 38 -7.31 -19.33 -10.40
CA LYS A 38 -6.63 -18.31 -11.23
C LYS A 38 -6.17 -18.93 -12.55
N TRP A 39 -6.31 -18.20 -13.65
CA TRP A 39 -5.79 -18.55 -14.97
C TRP A 39 -4.80 -17.49 -15.45
N ASP A 40 -3.57 -17.92 -15.70
CA ASP A 40 -2.45 -17.05 -16.11
C ASP A 40 -2.33 -16.88 -17.64
N GLY A 41 -3.27 -17.44 -18.42
CA GLY A 41 -3.19 -17.49 -19.89
C GLY A 41 -2.76 -18.86 -20.43
N SER A 42 -2.20 -19.73 -19.58
CA SER A 42 -1.67 -21.04 -19.95
C SER A 42 -2.12 -22.18 -19.04
N SER A 43 -2.33 -21.91 -17.75
CA SER A 43 -2.65 -22.92 -16.75
C SER A 43 -3.59 -22.40 -15.66
N TRP A 44 -4.38 -23.32 -15.09
CA TRP A 44 -5.19 -23.03 -13.90
C TRP A 44 -4.36 -23.32 -12.65
N THR A 45 -4.37 -22.40 -11.71
CA THR A 45 -3.78 -22.57 -10.38
C THR A 45 -4.84 -22.35 -9.29
N ALA A 46 -4.67 -23.04 -8.17
CA ALA A 46 -5.51 -22.87 -7.00
C ALA A 46 -5.14 -21.59 -6.25
N LEU A 47 -6.14 -20.91 -5.67
CA LEU A 47 -5.88 -19.84 -4.69
C LEU A 47 -5.87 -20.45 -3.29
N GLY A 48 -4.69 -20.75 -2.78
CA GLY A 48 -4.53 -21.46 -1.50
C GLY A 48 -5.33 -22.76 -1.50
N SER A 49 -6.01 -23.04 -0.38
CA SER A 49 -6.93 -24.16 -0.21
C SER A 49 -8.34 -23.88 -0.75
N GLY A 50 -8.64 -22.65 -1.17
CA GLY A 50 -9.94 -22.23 -1.69
C GLY A 50 -11.00 -21.96 -0.61
N MET A 51 -12.26 -22.28 -0.91
CA MET A 51 -13.44 -21.95 -0.11
C MET A 51 -14.20 -23.21 0.32
N ASN A 52 -14.85 -23.17 1.49
CA ASN A 52 -15.67 -24.28 1.98
C ASN A 52 -17.12 -24.29 1.44
N GLY A 53 -17.42 -23.41 0.50
CA GLY A 53 -18.73 -23.23 -0.13
C GLY A 53 -18.59 -22.67 -1.54
N PHE A 54 -19.69 -22.16 -2.11
CA PHE A 54 -19.66 -21.63 -3.47
C PHE A 54 -19.37 -20.13 -3.50
N VAL A 55 -18.57 -19.71 -4.48
CA VAL A 55 -18.33 -18.28 -4.78
C VAL A 55 -19.33 -17.84 -5.85
N SER A 56 -20.17 -16.84 -5.55
CA SER A 56 -21.16 -16.30 -6.48
C SER A 56 -20.79 -14.92 -7.03
N ALA A 57 -19.81 -14.25 -6.43
CA ALA A 57 -19.34 -12.94 -6.87
C ALA A 57 -17.82 -12.85 -6.74
N LEU A 58 -17.19 -12.21 -7.72
CA LEU A 58 -15.79 -11.82 -7.70
C LEU A 58 -15.69 -10.36 -8.15
N ARG A 59 -14.95 -9.53 -7.43
CA ARG A 59 -14.72 -8.14 -7.81
C ARG A 59 -13.41 -7.62 -7.25
N GLY A 60 -12.59 -7.04 -8.13
CA GLY A 60 -11.50 -6.16 -7.72
C GLY A 60 -12.08 -4.89 -7.09
N TYR A 61 -11.62 -4.56 -5.89
CA TYR A 61 -11.98 -3.34 -5.19
C TYR A 61 -10.80 -2.86 -4.35
N ASP A 62 -10.72 -1.56 -4.15
CA ASP A 62 -9.72 -0.93 -3.27
C ASP A 62 -10.47 -0.30 -2.11
N ASP A 63 -10.21 -0.81 -0.90
CA ASP A 63 -10.82 -0.33 0.35
C ASP A 63 -9.99 0.76 1.06
N GLY A 64 -8.94 1.27 0.40
CA GLY A 64 -7.97 2.20 0.96
C GLY A 64 -6.73 1.53 1.55
N ASN A 65 -6.63 0.19 1.49
CA ASN A 65 -5.43 -0.59 1.82
C ASN A 65 -4.91 -1.36 0.59
N GLY A 66 -4.97 -0.71 -0.56
CA GLY A 66 -4.58 -1.26 -1.84
C GLY A 66 -5.66 -2.10 -2.53
N PRO A 67 -5.47 -2.37 -3.84
CA PRO A 67 -6.37 -3.21 -4.61
C PRO A 67 -6.38 -4.64 -4.06
N ALA A 68 -7.56 -5.24 -4.02
CA ALA A 68 -7.73 -6.66 -3.70
C ALA A 68 -8.90 -7.27 -4.47
N LEU A 69 -8.85 -8.59 -4.67
CA LEU A 69 -9.98 -9.36 -5.17
C LEU A 69 -10.87 -9.79 -4.01
N TYR A 70 -12.14 -9.37 -4.05
CA TYR A 70 -13.15 -9.77 -3.08
C TYR A 70 -14.01 -10.88 -3.70
N ALA A 71 -14.12 -11.99 -2.97
CA ALA A 71 -15.04 -13.07 -3.26
C ALA A 71 -16.23 -13.00 -2.32
N GLY A 72 -17.44 -13.05 -2.87
CA GLY A 72 -18.69 -13.18 -2.13
C GLY A 72 -19.43 -14.45 -2.52
N GLY A 73 -20.21 -15.03 -1.59
CA GLY A 73 -20.93 -16.27 -1.86
C GLY A 73 -21.47 -16.96 -0.62
N GLY A 74 -21.98 -18.18 -0.84
CA GLY A 74 -22.48 -19.06 0.23
C GLY A 74 -21.36 -19.92 0.79
N PHE A 75 -20.39 -19.30 1.46
CA PHE A 75 -19.31 -19.96 2.19
C PHE A 75 -19.21 -19.39 3.61
N THR A 76 -18.75 -20.21 4.55
CA THR A 76 -18.61 -19.80 5.96
C THR A 76 -17.16 -19.59 6.37
N SER A 77 -16.21 -20.01 5.54
CA SER A 77 -14.79 -19.75 5.74
C SER A 77 -14.04 -19.82 4.40
N ALA A 78 -13.17 -18.86 4.17
CA ALA A 78 -12.01 -19.06 3.31
C ALA A 78 -11.03 -19.96 4.04
N ILE A 79 -10.72 -21.12 3.45
CA ILE A 79 -10.14 -22.27 4.16
C ILE A 79 -8.80 -21.91 4.83
N ASP A 80 -8.06 -20.94 4.29
CA ASP A 80 -6.76 -20.49 4.83
C ASP A 80 -6.79 -19.17 5.60
N SER A 81 -7.78 -18.29 5.39
CA SER A 81 -7.82 -16.97 6.06
C SER A 81 -8.80 -16.91 7.24
N GLY A 82 -9.73 -17.86 7.36
CA GLY A 82 -10.76 -17.84 8.39
C GLY A 82 -11.84 -16.78 8.17
N ASP A 83 -11.83 -16.07 7.04
CA ASP A 83 -12.81 -15.04 6.71
C ASP A 83 -14.16 -15.68 6.35
N SER A 84 -15.23 -15.23 7.00
CA SER A 84 -16.60 -15.65 6.69
C SER A 84 -17.26 -14.61 5.76
N PHE A 85 -17.91 -15.07 4.68
CA PHE A 85 -18.78 -14.31 3.76
C PHE A 85 -18.13 -13.31 2.78
N LEU A 86 -16.92 -12.82 3.05
CA LEU A 86 -16.12 -12.03 2.11
C LEU A 86 -14.65 -12.46 2.21
N ALA A 87 -14.13 -13.17 1.21
CA ALA A 87 -12.73 -13.55 1.19
C ALA A 87 -11.93 -12.53 0.37
N LYS A 88 -10.91 -11.91 0.98
CA LYS A 88 -9.99 -10.98 0.32
C LYS A 88 -8.77 -11.76 -0.17
N SER A 89 -8.56 -11.81 -1.48
CA SER A 89 -7.35 -12.37 -2.09
C SER A 89 -6.58 -11.26 -2.79
N GLY A 90 -5.40 -10.96 -2.28
CA GLY A 90 -4.53 -9.92 -2.77
C GLY A 90 -3.41 -9.74 -1.76
N ARG A 91 -2.22 -9.34 -2.23
CA ARG A 91 -1.21 -8.81 -1.31
C ARG A 91 -1.86 -7.57 -0.70
N LEU A 92 -2.13 -7.61 0.61
CA LEU A 92 -2.54 -6.42 1.34
C LEU A 92 -1.41 -5.41 1.16
N ASP A 93 -1.58 -4.48 0.24
CA ASP A 93 -0.56 -3.48 0.03
C ASP A 93 -0.71 -2.46 1.15
N SER A 94 0.27 -2.49 2.06
CA SER A 94 0.26 -1.60 3.20
C SER A 94 0.62 -0.21 2.74
N THR A 95 0.04 0.83 3.35
CA THR A 95 0.58 2.19 3.18
C THR A 95 2.07 2.19 3.54
N PRO A 96 2.93 2.90 2.79
CA PRO A 96 4.36 2.94 3.07
C PRO A 96 4.61 3.48 4.48
N VAL A 97 5.54 2.88 5.23
CA VAL A 97 5.93 3.35 6.56
C VAL A 97 6.94 4.49 6.41
N LEU A 98 6.48 5.71 6.67
CA LEU A 98 7.27 6.93 6.56
C LEU A 98 7.96 7.27 7.89
N THR A 99 9.28 7.41 7.87
CA THR A 99 10.10 7.77 9.02
C THR A 99 10.64 9.19 8.87
N CYS A 100 10.23 10.08 9.78
CA CYS A 100 10.59 11.49 9.77
C CYS A 100 11.31 11.92 11.05
N PRO A 101 12.14 12.97 11.00
CA PRO A 101 12.72 13.58 12.20
C PRO A 101 11.62 14.06 13.16
N SER A 102 11.90 14.08 14.46
CA SER A 102 10.95 14.61 15.47
C SER A 102 10.90 16.13 15.47
N SER A 103 12.06 16.80 15.40
CA SER A 103 12.23 18.22 15.12
C SER A 103 13.66 18.52 14.73
N ILE A 104 13.90 19.61 14.01
CA ILE A 104 15.25 20.06 13.64
C ILE A 104 15.46 21.49 14.13
N GLY A 105 16.46 21.68 14.99
CA GLY A 105 16.92 23.01 15.41
C GLY A 105 18.18 23.45 14.66
N ARG A 106 18.21 24.70 14.20
CA ARG A 106 19.40 25.35 13.64
C ARG A 106 19.57 26.76 14.21
N ILE A 107 20.82 27.21 14.30
CA ILE A 107 21.15 28.59 14.64
C ILE A 107 21.63 29.23 13.36
N ASP A 108 21.01 30.35 12.97
CA ASP A 108 21.46 31.16 11.86
C ASP A 108 22.90 31.64 12.13
N GLN A 109 23.85 31.18 11.32
CA GLN A 109 25.27 31.51 11.48
C GLN A 109 25.61 32.88 10.89
N ALA A 110 24.77 33.38 9.97
CA ALA A 110 24.97 34.69 9.37
C ALA A 110 24.61 35.76 10.39
N SER A 111 25.54 36.69 10.62
CA SER A 111 25.44 37.74 11.65
C SER A 111 24.30 38.75 11.42
N ASN A 112 23.53 38.57 10.33
CA ASN A 112 22.36 39.35 9.90
C ASN A 112 21.54 38.55 8.84
N GLY A 113 21.59 37.21 8.87
CA GLY A 113 20.97 36.36 7.84
C GLY A 113 19.44 36.43 7.84
N PRO A 114 18.79 36.23 6.67
CA PRO A 114 17.34 36.13 6.60
C PRO A 114 16.80 34.77 7.11
N GLY A 115 17.64 33.86 7.61
CA GLY A 115 17.34 32.43 7.82
C GLY A 115 18.52 31.49 7.50
N GLU A 116 18.27 30.18 7.54
CA GLU A 116 19.27 29.12 7.35
C GLU A 116 18.81 28.11 6.27
N VAL A 117 19.74 27.58 5.47
CA VAL A 117 19.47 26.47 4.55
C VAL A 117 19.54 25.16 5.34
N VAL A 118 18.45 24.39 5.35
CA VAL A 118 18.36 23.17 6.17
C VAL A 118 18.19 21.94 5.31
N THR A 119 19.15 21.01 5.41
CA THR A 119 19.06 19.66 4.84
C THR A 119 18.54 18.67 5.88
N PHE A 120 17.63 17.81 5.45
CA PHE A 120 17.08 16.71 6.23
C PHE A 120 16.93 15.44 5.39
N THR A 121 16.85 14.30 6.06
CA THR A 121 16.66 12.99 5.45
C THR A 121 15.34 12.38 5.94
N VAL A 122 14.57 11.84 5.01
CA VAL A 122 13.32 11.12 5.26
C VAL A 122 13.41 9.80 4.51
N SER A 123 12.90 8.73 5.11
CA SER A 123 12.89 7.40 4.49
C SER A 123 11.50 6.81 4.56
N ALA A 124 11.09 6.13 3.49
CA ALA A 124 9.89 5.33 3.44
C ALA A 124 10.32 3.88 3.21
N VAL A 125 9.69 2.95 3.94
CA VAL A 125 9.82 1.52 3.69
C VAL A 125 8.45 0.97 3.42
N ASP A 126 8.35 0.09 2.44
CA ASP A 126 7.13 -0.65 2.18
C ASP A 126 7.47 -2.12 1.89
N ALA A 127 6.58 -3.04 2.28
CA ALA A 127 6.81 -4.47 2.15
C ALA A 127 6.63 -4.98 0.70
N CYS A 128 5.86 -4.25 -0.10
CA CYS A 128 5.50 -4.57 -1.46
C CYS A 128 6.24 -3.70 -2.48
N ASP A 129 6.55 -2.44 -2.12
CA ASP A 129 7.29 -1.49 -2.93
C ASP A 129 8.74 -1.29 -2.41
N PRO A 130 9.76 -1.70 -3.19
CA PRO A 130 11.16 -1.50 -2.81
C PRO A 130 11.61 -0.04 -2.81
N ALA A 131 10.88 0.89 -3.43
CA ALA A 131 11.25 2.31 -3.50
C ALA A 131 10.05 3.27 -3.58
N PRO A 132 9.32 3.51 -2.46
CA PRO A 132 8.23 4.48 -2.42
C PRO A 132 8.71 5.91 -2.75
N VAL A 133 7.90 6.66 -3.50
CA VAL A 133 8.20 8.06 -3.86
C VAL A 133 7.92 8.97 -2.68
N ILE A 134 8.90 9.81 -2.30
CA ILE A 134 8.78 10.75 -1.18
C ILE A 134 8.80 12.19 -1.70
N VAL A 135 7.81 12.99 -1.30
CA VAL A 135 7.74 14.42 -1.60
C VAL A 135 7.58 15.20 -0.29
N CYS A 136 8.44 16.20 -0.05
CA CYS A 136 8.37 17.06 1.12
C CYS A 136 8.20 18.52 0.72
N VAL A 137 7.38 19.26 1.48
CA VAL A 137 7.14 20.69 1.30
C VAL A 137 7.34 21.41 2.64
N PRO A 138 8.29 22.35 2.76
CA PRO A 138 9.39 22.64 1.80
C PRO A 138 10.36 21.46 1.59
N PRO A 139 11.02 21.32 0.42
CA PRO A 139 11.96 20.23 0.17
C PRO A 139 13.27 20.36 0.96
N SER A 140 13.99 19.25 1.13
CA SER A 140 15.31 19.23 1.79
C SER A 140 16.30 20.15 1.07
N GLY A 141 17.05 20.95 1.83
CA GLY A 141 17.93 21.99 1.27
C GLY A 141 17.22 23.31 0.96
N SER A 142 15.95 23.45 1.37
CA SER A 142 15.26 24.74 1.31
C SER A 142 15.82 25.74 2.32
N PHE A 143 15.55 27.01 2.04
CA PHE A 143 15.80 28.11 2.95
C PHE A 143 14.65 28.26 3.96
N PHE A 144 14.99 28.40 5.24
CA PHE A 144 14.03 28.56 6.34
C PHE A 144 14.30 29.85 7.11
N PRO A 145 13.32 30.77 7.22
CA PRO A 145 13.48 32.01 7.96
C PRO A 145 13.54 31.76 9.49
N PRO A 146 14.04 32.72 10.29
CA PRO A 146 14.00 32.65 11.74
C PRO A 146 12.58 32.41 12.25
N GLY A 147 12.43 31.48 13.18
CA GLY A 147 11.15 30.98 13.65
C GLY A 147 10.96 29.50 13.33
N THR A 148 9.72 29.05 13.45
CA THR A 148 9.34 27.65 13.24
C THR A 148 8.59 27.50 11.92
N THR A 149 9.11 26.66 11.02
CA THR A 149 8.45 26.26 9.78
C THR A 149 8.07 24.78 9.87
N LEU A 150 6.83 24.44 9.52
CA LEU A 150 6.39 23.05 9.46
C LEU A 150 6.73 22.45 8.08
N VAL A 151 7.42 21.31 8.07
CA VAL A 151 7.65 20.52 6.87
C VAL A 151 6.65 19.36 6.88
N THR A 152 5.94 19.17 5.76
CA THR A 152 5.04 18.02 5.55
C THR A 152 5.61 17.15 4.44
N CYS A 153 5.76 15.85 4.72
CA CYS A 153 6.22 14.88 3.74
C CYS A 153 5.14 13.83 3.49
N THR A 154 5.00 13.43 2.23
CA THR A 154 4.11 12.37 1.76
C THR A 154 4.93 11.31 1.06
N ALA A 155 4.80 10.05 1.49
CA ALA A 155 5.27 8.90 0.74
C ALA A 155 4.11 8.29 -0.04
N THR A 156 4.35 7.93 -1.29
CA THR A 156 3.39 7.26 -2.17
C THR A 156 4.05 6.00 -2.72
N ASP A 157 3.41 4.85 -2.53
CA ASP A 157 3.88 3.60 -3.13
C ASP A 157 3.42 3.44 -4.59
N ALA A 158 3.86 2.36 -5.25
CA ALA A 158 3.49 2.01 -6.62
C ALA A 158 1.98 1.73 -6.81
N ALA A 159 1.25 1.33 -5.77
CA ALA A 159 -0.20 1.13 -5.80
C ALA A 159 -0.98 2.43 -5.56
N GLY A 160 -0.30 3.50 -5.16
CA GLY A 160 -0.87 4.81 -4.86
C GLY A 160 -1.30 4.99 -3.40
N ASN A 161 -0.99 4.06 -2.48
CA ASN A 161 -1.25 4.27 -1.07
C ASN A 161 -0.30 5.34 -0.52
N GLN A 162 -0.80 6.15 0.40
CA GLN A 162 -0.08 7.30 0.92
C GLN A 162 0.07 7.26 2.43
N SER A 163 1.24 7.69 2.91
CA SER A 163 1.46 8.04 4.31
C SER A 163 2.05 9.43 4.42
N ILE A 164 1.70 10.11 5.52
CA ILE A 164 2.05 11.50 5.74
C ILE A 164 2.71 11.64 7.11
N CYS A 165 3.78 12.41 7.17
CA CYS A 165 4.40 12.86 8.42
C CYS A 165 4.56 14.39 8.37
N SER A 166 4.73 15.02 9.53
CA SER A 166 5.13 16.42 9.60
C SER A 166 6.06 16.66 10.78
N PHE A 167 7.04 17.53 10.59
CA PHE A 167 8.01 17.88 11.63
C PHE A 167 8.39 19.36 11.56
N PRO A 168 8.60 20.02 12.72
CA PRO A 168 8.98 21.42 12.76
C PRO A 168 10.49 21.58 12.55
N ILE A 169 10.85 22.59 11.75
CA ILE A 169 12.20 23.16 11.65
C ILE A 169 12.21 24.50 12.36
N THR A 170 13.07 24.65 13.37
CA THR A 170 13.23 25.89 14.14
C THR A 170 14.59 26.52 13.83
N VAL A 171 14.58 27.72 13.26
CA VAL A 171 15.78 28.54 13.06
C VAL A 171 15.82 29.63 14.11
N GLN A 172 16.82 29.58 14.99
CA GLN A 172 17.06 30.62 15.98
C GLN A 172 17.91 31.74 15.36
N PRO A 173 17.54 33.01 15.53
CA PRO A 173 18.37 34.13 15.10
C PRO A 173 19.66 34.18 15.92
N LYS A 174 20.77 34.61 15.30
CA LYS A 174 22.03 34.82 16.01
C LYS A 174 21.86 35.90 17.08
N LEU A 175 22.14 35.56 18.34
CA LEU A 175 22.23 36.55 19.41
C LEU A 175 23.43 37.45 19.14
N ARG A 176 23.21 38.76 18.99
CA ARG A 176 24.32 39.73 18.98
C ARG A 176 24.96 39.74 20.35
N GLN A 177 26.17 39.19 20.48
CA GLN A 177 26.99 39.40 21.67
C GLN A 177 27.37 40.88 21.73
N ARG A 178 26.96 41.55 22.81
CA ARG A 178 27.37 42.92 23.16
C ARG A 178 28.78 42.90 23.74
#